data_AF-A0A4Q6AI66-F1
#
_entry.id   AF-A0A4Q6AI66-F1
#
_cell.length_a   1.000
_cell.length_b   1.000
_cell.length_c   1.000
_cell.angle_alpha   90.00
_cell.angle_beta   90.00
_cell.angle_gamma   90.00
#
_symmetry.space_group_name_H-M   'P 1'
#
loop_
_entity.id
_entity.type
_entity.pdbx_description
1 polymer ?
#
loop_
_entity_poly.entity_id
_entity_poly.type
_entity_poly.pdbx_seq_one_letter_code
_entity_poly.pdbx_strand_id
1 'polypeptide(L)'
;MQRWKTILFNIAFSLNCLLLFLVLFEEHLQVPVWLQVVGRMHPLILHFPIVLLVLAVFWELLPRRQKAESTETANIGDSLLLAAALSSVLTSLIGLFLSREEGYEPTVLLWHKWGGVLISFLSLVWFAFRRQVRQVKSLMVTTAMLGLAGIVVTGHQGANITHGENFLLAPLSIDAEKPTVLLDDAVVFTHMVKPILEAKCTGCHNQQKAKGELLMETEAALLKGGKSGALWDTSEKDLGLLFQRVHLPLENKKHMPPKGKPQLSEEEIVILTSWVRSGADFKRKVKELPDRDTLRVLAASLFSTIETDNYAFKAADESLVKKLNTPYCVITPLSAGSPALNVEFFSASKFDVSKLKDLLAMKDQVLALNLNKMPLKDEDLSLV
;
A
#
# COMPACT_ATOMS: atom_id res chain seq x y z
N MET A 1 15.52 -38.33 22.82
CA MET A 1 15.33 -37.63 21.53
C MET A 1 15.59 -38.65 20.43
N GLN A 2 14.74 -38.71 19.40
CA GLN A 2 15.05 -39.50 18.20
C GLN A 2 16.37 -38.99 17.59
N ARG A 3 17.25 -39.87 17.09
CA ARG A 3 18.62 -39.54 16.64
C ARG A 3 18.66 -38.35 15.66
N TRP A 4 17.68 -38.24 14.76
CA TRP A 4 17.60 -37.14 13.79
C TRP A 4 17.37 -35.77 14.44
N LYS A 5 16.60 -35.68 15.54
CA LYS A 5 16.38 -34.41 16.26
C LYS A 5 17.68 -33.86 16.85
N THR A 6 18.54 -34.74 17.35
CA THR A 6 19.87 -34.36 17.85
C THR A 6 20.76 -33.84 16.72
N ILE A 7 20.74 -34.49 15.56
CA ILE A 7 21.51 -34.07 14.38
C ILE A 7 21.05 -32.66 13.94
N LEU A 8 19.74 -32.44 13.77
CA LEU A 8 19.21 -31.14 13.37
C LEU A 8 19.50 -30.04 14.40
N PHE A 9 19.44 -30.36 15.70
CA PHE A 9 19.82 -29.42 16.75
C PHE A 9 21.29 -29.00 16.63
N ASN A 10 22.20 -29.96 16.45
CA ASN A 10 23.62 -29.67 16.29
C ASN A 10 23.89 -28.85 15.01
N ILE A 11 23.17 -29.13 13.92
CA ILE A 11 23.24 -28.32 12.69
C ILE A 11 22.78 -26.89 12.98
N ALA A 12 21.61 -26.71 13.60
CA ALA A 12 21.08 -25.39 13.92
C ALA A 12 22.01 -24.62 14.86
N PHE A 13 22.62 -25.29 15.84
CA PHE A 13 23.61 -24.72 16.75
C PHE A 13 24.86 -24.25 15.98
N SER A 14 25.46 -25.12 15.17
CA SER A 14 26.64 -24.78 14.36
C SER A 14 26.36 -23.62 13.38
N LEU A 15 25.17 -23.60 12.77
CA LEU A 15 24.76 -22.50 11.90
C LEU A 15 24.56 -21.19 12.66
N ASN A 16 24.09 -21.23 13.91
CA ASN A 16 23.98 -20.02 14.74
C ASN A 16 25.36 -19.49 15.12
N CYS A 17 26.31 -20.37 15.44
CA CYS A 17 27.70 -19.98 15.64
C CYS A 17 28.30 -19.31 14.40
N LEU A 18 28.05 -19.88 13.21
CA LEU A 18 28.46 -19.28 11.94
C LEU A 18 27.79 -17.92 11.71
N LEU A 19 26.48 -17.82 11.95
CA LEU A 19 25.72 -16.57 11.80
C LEU A 19 26.32 -15.48 12.69
N LEU A 20 26.58 -15.77 13.96
CA LEU A 20 27.18 -14.81 14.89
C LEU A 20 28.57 -14.37 14.42
N PHE A 21 29.41 -15.32 13.98
CA PHE A 21 30.71 -15.00 13.42
C PHE A 21 30.59 -14.05 12.23
N LEU A 22 29.74 -14.37 11.24
CA LEU A 22 29.58 -13.54 10.05
C LEU A 22 28.99 -12.16 10.33
N VAL A 23 28.10 -12.04 11.32
CA VAL A 23 27.53 -10.75 11.75
C VAL A 23 28.58 -9.89 12.46
N LEU A 24 29.45 -10.48 13.29
CA LEU A 24 30.51 -9.76 13.99
C LEU A 24 31.61 -9.28 13.04
N PHE A 25 31.94 -10.05 12.02
CA PHE A 25 32.96 -9.71 11.01
C PHE A 25 32.35 -9.21 9.70
N GLU A 26 31.15 -8.64 9.76
CA GLU A 26 30.37 -8.31 8.57
C GLU A 26 31.01 -7.25 7.67
N GLU A 27 31.86 -6.39 8.23
CA GLU A 27 32.63 -5.37 7.49
C GLU A 27 33.61 -6.01 6.50
N HIS A 28 34.04 -7.24 6.76
CA HIS A 28 34.99 -7.99 5.94
C HIS A 28 34.28 -9.00 5.03
N LEU A 29 32.94 -9.06 5.08
CA LEU A 29 32.15 -10.04 4.35
C LEU A 29 31.92 -9.60 2.90
N GLN A 30 32.66 -10.20 1.96
CA GLN A 30 32.45 -10.02 0.53
C GLN A 30 31.58 -11.16 -0.03
N VAL A 31 30.39 -10.84 -0.51
CA VAL A 31 29.42 -11.83 -1.03
C VAL A 31 29.64 -12.02 -2.54
N PRO A 32 30.10 -13.20 -3.01
CA PRO A 32 30.29 -13.45 -4.43
C PRO A 32 28.95 -13.45 -5.18
N VAL A 33 28.98 -13.16 -6.49
CA VAL A 33 27.79 -12.96 -7.32
C VAL A 33 26.79 -14.12 -7.23
N TRP A 34 27.27 -15.37 -7.23
CA TRP A 34 26.39 -16.55 -7.12
C TRP A 34 25.68 -16.61 -5.76
N LEU A 35 26.31 -16.12 -4.69
CA LEU A 35 25.74 -16.10 -3.35
C LEU A 35 24.79 -14.90 -3.15
N GLN A 36 24.91 -13.84 -3.95
CA GLN A 36 23.90 -12.77 -4.01
C GLN A 36 22.55 -13.31 -4.49
N VAL A 37 22.55 -14.28 -5.42
CA VAL A 37 21.31 -14.97 -5.85
C VAL A 37 20.65 -15.67 -4.65
N VAL A 38 21.45 -16.35 -3.83
CA VAL A 38 20.97 -16.96 -2.59
C VAL A 38 20.40 -15.90 -1.67
N GLY A 39 21.11 -14.79 -1.44
CA GLY A 39 20.62 -13.66 -0.64
C GLY A 39 19.25 -13.15 -1.08
N ARG A 40 19.03 -13.00 -2.40
CA ARG A 40 17.74 -12.59 -2.97
C ARG A 40 16.60 -13.58 -2.75
N MET A 41 16.88 -14.80 -2.32
CA MET A 41 15.86 -15.78 -1.89
C MET A 41 15.37 -15.52 -0.46
N HIS A 42 15.92 -14.56 0.29
CA HIS A 42 15.46 -14.25 1.65
C HIS A 42 13.93 -14.04 1.74
N PRO A 43 13.28 -13.24 0.87
CA PRO A 43 11.81 -13.08 0.88
C PRO A 43 11.03 -14.37 0.62
N LEU A 44 11.61 -15.32 -0.13
CA LEU A 44 11.00 -16.62 -0.38
C LEU A 44 11.03 -17.48 0.90
N ILE A 45 12.18 -17.49 1.60
CA ILE A 45 12.43 -18.41 2.71
C ILE A 45 11.89 -17.86 4.05
N LEU A 46 11.74 -16.54 4.20
CA LEU A 46 11.31 -15.93 5.47
C LEU A 46 9.94 -16.40 5.97
N HIS A 47 9.08 -16.90 5.08
CA HIS A 47 7.75 -17.38 5.45
C HIS A 47 7.82 -18.65 6.31
N PHE A 48 8.84 -19.50 6.11
CA PHE A 48 9.00 -20.74 6.86
C PHE A 48 9.18 -20.53 8.37
N PRO A 49 10.20 -19.78 8.86
CA PRO A 49 10.36 -19.57 10.30
C PRO A 49 9.18 -18.82 10.92
N ILE A 50 8.59 -17.84 10.21
CA ILE A 50 7.43 -17.09 10.70
C ILE A 50 6.26 -18.05 10.96
N VAL A 51 5.86 -18.83 9.94
CA VAL A 51 4.72 -19.75 10.06
C VAL A 51 5.01 -20.83 11.10
N LEU A 52 6.21 -21.42 11.09
CA LEU A 52 6.57 -22.49 12.05
C LEU A 52 6.61 -21.99 13.49
N LEU A 53 7.12 -20.78 13.75
CA LEU A 53 7.12 -20.20 15.09
C LEU A 53 5.71 -19.83 15.54
N VAL A 54 4.87 -19.26 14.67
CA VAL A 54 3.46 -18.96 14.99
C VAL A 54 2.71 -20.25 15.33
N LEU A 55 2.90 -21.31 14.54
CA LEU A 55 2.33 -22.63 14.84
C LEU A 55 2.87 -23.20 16.15
N ALA A 56 4.16 -23.04 16.45
CA ALA A 56 4.75 -23.47 17.72
C ALA A 56 4.16 -22.69 18.92
N VAL A 57 4.01 -21.37 18.80
CA VAL A 57 3.35 -20.53 19.81
C VAL A 57 1.92 -21.02 20.07
N PHE A 58 1.13 -21.19 19.02
CA PHE A 58 -0.24 -21.69 19.15
C PHE A 58 -0.28 -23.10 19.77
N TRP A 59 0.65 -23.98 19.37
CA TRP A 59 0.77 -25.33 19.91
C TRP A 59 1.09 -25.38 21.41
N GLU A 60 1.86 -24.41 21.92
CA GLU A 60 2.15 -24.30 23.36
C GLU A 60 1.00 -23.67 24.15
N LEU A 61 0.20 -22.80 23.53
CA LEU A 61 -0.94 -22.15 24.18
C LEU A 61 -2.21 -23.00 24.19
N LEU A 62 -2.30 -24.04 23.34
CA LEU A 62 -3.45 -24.95 23.33
C LEU A 62 -3.64 -25.62 24.71
N PRO A 63 -4.87 -25.65 25.26
CA PRO A 63 -5.14 -26.28 26.54
C PRO A 63 -4.85 -27.79 26.48
N ARG A 64 -3.72 -28.23 27.03
CA ARG A 64 -3.41 -29.66 27.12
C ARG A 64 -4.15 -30.27 28.30
N ARG A 65 -5.08 -31.20 28.03
CA ARG A 65 -5.69 -32.02 29.08
C ARG A 65 -4.59 -32.88 29.71
N GLN A 66 -4.32 -32.61 30.99
CA GLN A 66 -3.24 -33.14 31.84
C GLN A 66 -3.10 -34.68 31.87
N LYS A 67 -4.07 -35.42 31.35
CA LYS A 67 -4.14 -36.90 31.39
C LYS A 67 -3.78 -37.59 30.06
N ALA A 68 -3.51 -36.85 28.99
CA ALA A 68 -3.28 -37.39 27.65
C ALA A 68 -2.04 -36.80 26.96
N GLU A 69 -0.93 -36.61 27.68
CA GLU A 69 0.37 -36.52 27.02
C GLU A 69 0.75 -37.90 26.48
N SER A 70 0.19 -38.28 25.34
CA SER A 70 0.82 -39.31 24.52
C SER A 70 2.17 -38.77 24.07
N THR A 71 3.19 -39.63 24.06
CA THR A 71 4.55 -39.32 23.58
C THR A 71 4.54 -38.70 22.17
N GLU A 72 3.51 -38.94 21.37
CA GLU A 72 3.31 -38.38 20.03
C GLU A 72 3.00 -36.88 20.02
N THR A 73 2.13 -36.39 20.92
CA THR A 73 1.76 -34.95 20.96
C THR A 73 2.94 -34.07 21.38
N ALA A 74 3.73 -34.50 22.37
CA ALA A 74 4.97 -33.84 22.74
C ALA A 74 6.01 -33.86 21.61
N ASN A 75 6.02 -34.92 20.80
CA ASN A 75 6.93 -35.04 19.66
C ASN A 75 6.63 -34.05 18.53
N ILE A 76 5.37 -33.67 18.31
CA ILE A 76 4.96 -32.69 17.29
C ILE A 76 5.46 -31.30 17.65
N GLY A 77 5.18 -30.84 18.88
CA GLY A 77 5.65 -29.52 19.34
C GLY A 77 7.16 -29.38 19.32
N ASP A 78 7.89 -30.42 19.72
CA ASP A 78 9.36 -30.48 19.60
C ASP A 78 9.83 -30.36 18.15
N SER A 79 9.16 -31.04 17.21
CA SER A 79 9.53 -31.00 15.80
C SER A 79 9.26 -29.63 15.17
N LEU A 80 8.13 -28.99 15.52
CA LEU A 80 7.79 -27.65 15.07
C LEU A 80 8.82 -26.62 15.52
N LEU A 81 9.14 -26.60 16.82
CA LEU A 81 10.09 -25.64 17.38
C LEU A 81 11.52 -25.85 16.84
N LEU A 82 11.93 -27.10 16.61
CA LEU A 82 13.24 -27.40 16.01
C LEU A 82 13.31 -26.99 14.53
N ALA A 83 12.26 -27.27 13.77
CA ALA A 83 12.17 -26.83 12.37
C ALA A 83 12.15 -25.30 12.28
N ALA A 84 11.44 -24.63 13.19
CA ALA A 84 11.41 -23.19 13.33
C ALA A 84 12.81 -22.60 13.62
N ALA A 85 13.55 -23.19 14.57
CA ALA A 85 14.91 -22.75 14.88
C ALA A 85 15.88 -22.93 13.69
N LEU A 86 15.83 -24.07 13.00
CA LEU A 86 16.67 -24.35 11.84
C LEU A 86 16.36 -23.41 10.66
N SER A 87 15.08 -23.18 10.37
CA SER A 87 14.66 -22.27 9.31
C SER A 87 14.97 -20.81 9.64
N SER A 88 14.91 -20.42 10.92
CA SER A 88 15.23 -19.05 11.37
C SER A 88 16.70 -18.71 11.14
N VAL A 89 17.61 -19.64 11.48
CA VAL A 89 19.05 -19.42 11.25
C VAL A 89 19.40 -19.39 9.77
N LEU A 90 18.80 -20.28 8.98
CA LEU A 90 19.01 -20.29 7.53
C LEU A 90 18.50 -19.00 6.88
N THR A 91 17.30 -18.56 7.26
CA THR A 91 16.71 -17.30 6.78
C THR A 91 17.58 -16.10 7.14
N SER A 92 18.12 -16.07 8.37
CA SER A 92 18.98 -14.99 8.84
C SER A 92 20.33 -14.94 8.13
N LEU A 93 20.95 -16.10 7.86
CA LEU A 93 22.18 -16.19 7.07
C LEU A 93 21.97 -15.68 5.64
N ILE A 94 20.85 -16.07 5.02
CA ILE A 94 20.51 -15.63 3.67
C ILE A 94 20.20 -14.12 3.66
N GLY A 95 19.48 -13.63 4.68
CA GLY A 95 19.22 -12.20 4.87
C GLY A 95 20.50 -11.38 5.06
N LEU A 96 21.50 -11.93 5.75
CA LEU A 96 22.82 -11.30 5.89
C LEU A 96 23.49 -11.10 4.53
N PHE A 97 23.41 -12.08 3.63
CA PHE A 97 23.94 -11.92 2.27
C PHE A 97 23.19 -10.85 1.48
N LEU A 98 21.86 -10.78 1.62
CA LEU A 98 21.05 -9.72 0.99
C LEU A 98 21.39 -8.32 1.52
N SER A 99 21.71 -8.21 2.81
CA SER A 99 22.05 -6.94 3.46
C SER A 99 23.32 -6.28 2.92
N ARG A 100 24.14 -7.01 2.14
CA ARG A 100 25.32 -6.45 1.46
C ARG A 100 24.99 -5.74 0.15
N GLU A 101 23.77 -5.85 -0.35
CA GLU A 101 23.34 -5.05 -1.50
C GLU A 101 23.16 -3.57 -1.07
N GLU A 102 23.60 -2.65 -1.94
CA GLU A 102 23.51 -1.22 -1.69
C GLU A 102 22.07 -0.69 -1.77
N GLY A 103 21.86 0.47 -1.14
CA GLY A 103 20.67 1.28 -1.32
C GLY A 103 19.55 0.99 -0.35
N TYR A 104 19.81 0.35 0.80
CA TYR A 104 18.91 0.31 1.95
C TYR A 104 19.32 1.34 3.00
N GLU A 105 18.37 1.83 3.78
CA GLU A 105 18.62 2.77 4.86
C GLU A 105 19.33 2.06 6.03
N PRO A 106 20.45 2.61 6.54
CA PRO A 106 21.30 1.90 7.49
C PRO A 106 20.62 1.55 8.81
N THR A 107 19.77 2.42 9.36
CA THR A 107 19.22 2.24 10.71
C THR A 107 18.11 1.19 10.75
N VAL A 108 17.15 1.25 9.83
CA VAL A 108 16.06 0.27 9.67
C VAL A 108 16.64 -1.10 9.30
N LEU A 109 17.63 -1.14 8.41
CA LEU A 109 18.32 -2.39 8.07
C LEU A 109 19.01 -3.01 9.29
N LEU A 110 19.67 -2.19 10.12
CA LEU A 110 20.36 -2.66 11.32
C LEU A 110 19.39 -3.30 12.31
N TRP A 111 18.26 -2.64 12.59
CA TRP A 111 17.25 -3.18 13.51
C TRP A 111 16.65 -4.48 12.99
N HIS A 112 16.27 -4.55 11.71
CA HIS A 112 15.71 -5.77 11.12
C HIS A 112 16.72 -6.93 11.14
N LYS A 113 17.99 -6.65 10.78
CA LYS A 113 19.08 -7.62 10.78
C LYS A 113 19.29 -8.22 12.18
N TRP A 114 19.44 -7.37 13.20
CA TRP A 114 19.63 -7.84 14.58
C TRP A 114 18.39 -8.52 15.15
N GLY A 115 17.19 -8.08 14.78
CA GLY A 115 15.93 -8.76 15.11
C GLY A 115 15.89 -10.18 14.59
N GLY A 116 16.25 -10.40 13.31
CA GLY A 116 16.35 -11.73 12.71
C GLY A 116 17.37 -12.64 13.41
N VAL A 117 18.57 -12.11 13.68
CA VAL A 117 19.61 -12.83 14.44
C VAL A 117 19.10 -13.20 15.83
N LEU A 118 18.48 -12.27 16.55
CA LEU A 118 17.95 -12.51 17.89
C LEU A 118 16.86 -13.61 17.88
N ILE A 119 15.91 -13.57 16.93
CA ILE A 119 14.89 -14.62 16.78
C ILE A 119 15.53 -15.99 16.52
N SER A 120 16.57 -16.05 15.68
CA SER A 120 17.31 -17.28 15.42
C SER A 120 17.93 -17.88 16.68
N PHE A 121 18.61 -17.05 17.50
CA PHE A 121 19.20 -17.50 18.76
C PHE A 121 18.13 -17.87 19.80
N LEU A 122 17.10 -17.04 19.98
CA LEU A 122 16.05 -17.26 20.96
C LEU A 122 15.22 -18.52 20.65
N SER A 123 14.94 -18.82 19.38
CA SER A 123 14.24 -20.04 19.00
C SER A 123 15.05 -21.31 19.30
N LEU A 124 16.38 -21.26 19.11
CA LEU A 124 17.28 -22.36 19.50
C LEU A 124 17.36 -22.54 21.02
N VAL A 125 17.48 -21.44 21.77
CA VAL A 125 17.47 -21.44 23.24
C VAL A 125 16.14 -21.98 23.76
N TRP A 126 15.02 -21.53 23.20
CA TRP A 126 13.71 -22.05 23.55
C TRP A 126 13.64 -23.56 23.32
N PHE A 127 14.14 -24.07 22.18
CA PHE A 127 14.21 -25.51 21.96
C PHE A 127 15.09 -26.23 22.99
N ALA A 128 16.26 -25.69 23.33
CA ALA A 128 17.18 -26.29 24.29
C ALA A 128 16.55 -26.42 25.69
N PHE A 129 15.84 -25.38 26.15
CA PHE A 129 15.21 -25.32 27.47
C PHE A 129 13.71 -25.66 27.46
N ARG A 130 13.19 -26.23 26.37
CA ARG A 130 11.75 -26.48 26.18
C ARG A 130 11.11 -27.31 27.30
N ARG A 131 11.87 -28.24 27.90
CA ARG A 131 11.37 -29.07 29.01
C ARG A 131 11.13 -28.23 30.26
N GLN A 132 12.10 -27.38 30.62
CA GLN A 132 12.01 -26.46 31.75
C GLN A 132 10.92 -25.40 31.52
N VAL A 133 10.84 -24.86 30.30
CA VAL A 133 9.83 -23.87 29.91
C VAL A 133 8.42 -24.45 30.03
N ARG A 134 8.18 -25.68 29.54
CA ARG A 134 6.86 -26.34 29.60
C ARG A 134 6.45 -26.79 31.00
N GLN A 135 7.39 -26.99 31.92
CA GLN A 135 7.09 -27.35 33.31
C GLN A 135 6.41 -26.21 34.08
N VAL A 136 6.71 -24.96 33.73
CA VAL A 136 6.19 -23.77 34.41
C VAL A 136 5.23 -23.03 33.48
N LYS A 137 3.92 -23.14 33.71
CA LYS A 137 2.88 -22.56 32.83
C LYS A 137 3.09 -21.07 32.54
N SER A 138 3.42 -20.26 33.55
CA SER A 138 3.67 -18.82 33.34
C SER A 138 4.87 -18.60 32.41
N LEU A 139 5.97 -19.33 32.60
CA LEU A 139 7.17 -19.22 31.77
C LEU A 139 6.87 -19.63 30.32
N MET A 140 6.10 -20.70 30.12
CA MET A 140 5.66 -21.13 28.80
C MET A 140 4.86 -20.05 28.07
N VAL A 141 3.85 -19.48 28.74
CA VAL A 141 3.01 -18.42 28.16
C VAL A 141 3.84 -17.17 27.87
N THR A 142 4.69 -16.74 28.81
CA THR A 142 5.55 -15.57 28.61
C THR A 142 6.50 -15.77 27.44
N THR A 143 7.20 -16.91 27.34
CA THR A 143 8.09 -17.20 26.22
C THR A 143 7.35 -17.24 24.89
N ALA A 144 6.15 -17.84 24.85
CA ALA A 144 5.32 -17.90 23.64
C ALA A 144 4.85 -16.50 23.20
N MET A 145 4.39 -15.67 24.13
CA MET A 145 3.95 -14.30 23.84
C MET A 145 5.12 -13.38 23.43
N LEU A 146 6.28 -13.50 24.08
CA LEU A 146 7.49 -12.77 23.68
C LEU A 146 7.98 -13.20 22.30
N GLY A 147 7.92 -14.51 21.98
CA GLY A 147 8.22 -15.02 20.64
C GLY A 147 7.29 -14.43 19.58
N LEU A 148 5.98 -14.41 19.85
CA LEU A 148 5.00 -13.79 18.95
C LEU A 148 5.25 -12.29 18.77
N ALA A 149 5.50 -11.55 19.85
CA ALA A 149 5.82 -10.13 19.80
C ALA A 149 7.10 -9.87 18.98
N GLY A 150 8.14 -10.68 19.17
CA GLY A 150 9.39 -10.58 18.42
C GLY A 150 9.19 -10.76 16.91
N ILE A 151 8.37 -11.73 16.50
CA ILE A 151 8.01 -11.96 15.09
C ILE A 151 7.27 -10.75 14.51
N VAL A 152 6.29 -10.20 15.24
CA VAL A 152 5.52 -9.03 14.79
C VAL A 152 6.44 -7.82 14.63
N VAL A 153 7.28 -7.53 15.61
CA VAL A 153 8.21 -6.38 15.57
C VAL A 153 9.23 -6.52 14.44
N THR A 154 9.89 -7.68 14.33
CA THR A 154 10.91 -7.91 13.30
C THR A 154 10.28 -7.97 11.90
N GLY A 155 9.09 -8.54 11.79
CA GLY A 155 8.29 -8.58 10.56
C GLY A 155 7.84 -7.18 10.12
N HIS A 156 7.42 -6.32 11.06
CA HIS A 156 7.10 -4.92 10.77
C HIS A 156 8.31 -4.16 10.22
N GLN A 157 9.48 -4.33 10.84
CA GLN A 157 10.72 -3.72 10.32
C GLN A 157 11.06 -4.24 8.91
N GLY A 158 10.83 -5.54 8.65
CA GLY A 158 11.00 -6.12 7.32
C GLY A 158 10.04 -5.52 6.28
N ALA A 159 8.78 -5.28 6.67
CA ALA A 159 7.80 -4.60 5.83
C ALA A 159 8.19 -3.15 5.54
N ASN A 160 8.75 -2.43 6.52
CA ASN A 160 9.21 -1.05 6.32
C ASN A 160 10.34 -0.96 5.28
N ILE A 161 11.22 -1.98 5.21
CA ILE A 161 12.28 -2.04 4.19
C ILE A 161 11.71 -2.19 2.77
N THR A 162 10.61 -2.93 2.61
CA THR A 162 10.07 -3.26 1.28
C THR A 162 8.93 -2.36 0.83
N HIS A 163 8.15 -1.83 1.77
CA HIS A 163 6.92 -1.09 1.51
C HIS A 163 6.94 0.36 2.04
N GLY A 164 8.00 0.78 2.73
CA GLY A 164 8.10 2.10 3.35
C GLY A 164 7.45 2.16 4.72
N GLU A 165 7.57 3.31 5.38
CA GLU A 165 7.08 3.51 6.74
C GLU A 165 5.56 3.41 6.86
N ASN A 166 5.11 2.93 8.03
CA ASN A 166 3.69 2.84 8.41
C ASN A 166 2.79 2.03 7.45
N PHE A 167 3.36 1.22 6.55
CA PHE A 167 2.59 0.44 5.57
C PHE A 167 1.46 -0.40 6.19
N LEU A 168 1.71 -1.05 7.34
CA LEU A 168 0.71 -1.90 8.02
C LEU A 168 -0.44 -1.09 8.64
N LEU A 169 -0.17 0.13 9.09
CA LEU A 169 -1.13 0.98 9.80
C LEU A 169 -1.75 2.05 8.90
N ALA A 170 -1.27 2.19 7.66
CA ALA A 170 -1.75 3.16 6.68
C ALA A 170 -3.29 3.14 6.48
N PRO A 171 -3.98 1.97 6.49
CA PRO A 171 -5.44 1.96 6.40
C PRO A 171 -6.17 2.47 7.65
N LEU A 172 -5.50 2.48 8.80
CA LEU A 172 -6.04 2.96 10.08
C LEU A 172 -5.72 4.44 10.34
N SER A 173 -4.80 5.04 9.57
CA SER A 173 -4.64 6.49 9.58
C SER A 173 -5.92 7.15 9.10
N ILE A 174 -6.40 8.12 9.87
CA ILE A 174 -7.65 8.86 9.67
C ILE A 174 -7.68 9.59 8.31
N ASP A 175 -6.54 9.72 7.63
CA ASP A 175 -6.38 10.34 6.31
C ASP A 175 -6.59 9.37 5.12
N ALA A 176 -7.05 8.12 5.35
CA ALA A 176 -7.15 7.08 4.31
C ALA A 176 -8.38 7.19 3.39
N GLU A 177 -9.37 8.04 3.71
CA GLU A 177 -10.33 8.49 2.69
C GLU A 177 -9.65 9.56 1.86
N LYS A 178 -9.17 9.18 0.66
CA LYS A 178 -8.81 10.19 -0.34
C LYS A 178 -10.05 11.05 -0.57
N PRO A 179 -10.05 12.34 -0.22
CA PRO A 179 -11.19 13.20 -0.50
C PRO A 179 -11.51 13.10 -1.99
N THR A 180 -12.79 13.04 -2.35
CA THR A 180 -13.22 13.17 -3.74
C THR A 180 -12.82 14.56 -4.21
N VAL A 181 -11.71 14.63 -4.94
CA VAL A 181 -11.17 15.89 -5.43
C VAL A 181 -11.95 16.25 -6.69
N LEU A 182 -12.59 17.41 -6.67
CA LEU A 182 -13.27 17.97 -7.83
C LEU A 182 -12.25 18.33 -8.91
N LEU A 183 -12.65 18.23 -10.17
CA LEU A 183 -11.80 18.58 -11.30
C LEU A 183 -11.15 19.97 -11.17
N ASP A 184 -11.92 20.96 -10.71
CA ASP A 184 -11.46 22.35 -10.59
C ASP A 184 -10.45 22.56 -9.44
N ASP A 185 -10.53 21.74 -8.39
CA ASP A 185 -9.66 21.80 -7.22
C ASP A 185 -8.48 20.84 -7.27
N ALA A 186 -8.47 19.94 -8.27
CA ALA A 186 -7.36 19.04 -8.50
C ALA A 186 -6.07 19.82 -8.78
N VAL A 187 -5.09 19.65 -7.89
CA VAL A 187 -3.69 20.01 -8.14
C VAL A 187 -3.03 18.93 -9.00
N VAL A 188 -2.43 19.33 -10.13
CA VAL A 188 -1.84 18.42 -11.13
C VAL A 188 -0.80 17.51 -10.48
N PHE A 189 0.15 18.07 -9.73
CA PHE A 189 1.19 17.27 -9.10
C PHE A 189 0.61 16.31 -8.05
N THR A 190 -0.09 16.84 -7.06
CA THR A 190 -0.59 16.05 -5.91
C THR A 190 -1.53 14.92 -6.33
N HIS A 191 -2.41 15.16 -7.31
CA HIS A 191 -3.49 14.22 -7.61
C HIS A 191 -3.26 13.40 -8.88
N MET A 192 -2.39 13.85 -9.81
CA MET A 192 -2.11 13.10 -11.05
C MET A 192 -0.69 12.54 -11.09
N VAL A 193 0.32 13.33 -10.73
CA VAL A 193 1.74 12.93 -10.84
C VAL A 193 2.20 12.09 -9.65
N LYS A 194 1.95 12.58 -8.43
CA LYS A 194 2.41 11.97 -7.19
C LYS A 194 1.93 10.51 -7.04
N PRO A 195 0.67 10.14 -7.35
CA PRO A 195 0.24 8.76 -7.27
C PRO A 195 1.01 7.82 -8.22
N ILE A 196 1.42 8.30 -9.39
CA ILE A 196 2.24 7.54 -10.33
C ILE A 196 3.63 7.30 -9.74
N LEU A 197 4.25 8.35 -9.18
CA LEU A 197 5.56 8.25 -8.54
C LEU A 197 5.52 7.28 -7.34
N GLU A 198 4.48 7.37 -6.51
CA GLU A 198 4.24 6.48 -5.37
C GLU A 198 4.05 5.01 -5.81
N ALA A 199 3.31 4.78 -6.90
CA ALA A 199 3.03 3.43 -7.36
C ALA A 199 4.23 2.76 -8.08
N LYS A 200 5.03 3.55 -8.82
CA LYS A 200 6.01 3.00 -9.78
C LYS A 200 7.46 3.26 -9.38
N CYS A 201 7.73 4.29 -8.58
CA CYS A 201 9.09 4.79 -8.34
C CYS A 201 9.53 4.69 -6.88
N THR A 202 8.67 5.08 -5.92
CA THR A 202 9.08 5.18 -4.51
C THR A 202 9.45 3.83 -3.91
N GLY A 203 8.95 2.69 -4.40
CA GLY A 203 9.37 1.36 -3.93
C GLY A 203 10.87 1.03 -4.05
N CYS A 204 11.65 1.85 -4.78
CA CYS A 204 13.11 1.78 -4.83
C CYS A 204 13.81 3.14 -4.68
N HIS A 205 13.04 4.22 -4.55
CA HIS A 205 13.51 5.61 -4.46
C HIS A 205 12.82 6.32 -3.28
N ASN A 206 12.93 5.73 -2.10
CA ASN A 206 12.38 6.24 -0.83
C ASN A 206 13.48 6.34 0.23
N GLN A 207 13.15 6.92 1.39
CA GLN A 207 14.08 7.07 2.50
C GLN A 207 14.67 5.73 2.97
N GLN A 208 13.89 4.66 2.99
CA GLN A 208 14.30 3.33 3.43
C GLN A 208 15.12 2.57 2.37
N LYS A 209 15.00 2.96 1.11
CA LYS A 209 15.64 2.34 -0.05
C LYS A 209 15.89 3.38 -1.15
N ALA A 210 17.11 3.92 -1.20
CA ALA A 210 17.52 5.00 -2.09
C ALA A 210 18.44 4.53 -3.22
N LYS A 211 17.91 3.77 -4.19
CA LYS A 211 18.74 3.32 -5.33
C LYS A 211 19.25 4.50 -6.15
N GLY A 212 20.55 4.52 -6.43
CA GLY A 212 21.19 5.62 -7.16
C GLY A 212 21.16 6.96 -6.42
N GLU A 213 21.05 6.93 -5.09
CA GLU A 213 20.96 8.10 -4.20
C GLU A 213 19.76 9.02 -4.52
N LEU A 214 18.73 8.47 -5.16
CA LEU A 214 17.54 9.19 -5.58
C LEU A 214 16.39 8.94 -4.60
N LEU A 215 15.79 10.02 -4.12
CA LEU A 215 14.62 10.05 -3.23
C LEU A 215 13.46 10.77 -3.96
N MET A 216 12.26 10.19 -3.92
CA MET A 216 11.09 10.70 -4.66
C MET A 216 9.85 10.95 -3.78
N GLU A 217 10.02 10.97 -2.46
CA GLU A 217 8.91 11.14 -1.50
C GLU A 217 8.52 12.60 -1.24
N THR A 218 9.42 13.55 -1.51
CA THR A 218 9.19 14.98 -1.25
C THR A 218 9.56 15.82 -2.47
N GLU A 219 8.91 16.98 -2.62
CA GLU A 219 9.19 17.94 -3.71
C GLU A 219 10.67 18.37 -3.72
N ALA A 220 11.22 18.67 -2.54
CA ALA A 220 12.62 19.03 -2.37
C ALA A 220 13.57 17.90 -2.82
N ALA A 221 13.23 16.64 -2.52
CA ALA A 221 14.01 15.49 -2.94
C ALA A 221 13.97 15.27 -4.45
N LEU A 222 12.79 15.45 -5.08
CA LEU A 222 12.64 15.39 -6.52
C LEU A 222 13.50 16.44 -7.23
N LEU A 223 13.50 17.68 -6.72
CA LEU A 223 14.33 18.77 -7.27
C LEU A 223 15.83 18.55 -7.06
N LYS A 224 16.22 17.93 -5.94
CA LYS A 224 17.63 17.58 -5.66
C LYS A 224 18.18 16.56 -6.66
N GLY A 225 17.35 15.63 -7.12
CA GLY A 225 17.77 14.54 -8.00
C GLY A 225 18.59 13.47 -7.27
N GLY A 226 19.32 12.65 -8.03
CA GLY A 226 20.14 11.55 -7.48
C GLY A 226 21.60 11.64 -7.90
N LYS A 227 22.35 10.55 -7.76
CA LYS A 227 23.78 10.45 -8.12
C LYS A 227 24.06 10.83 -9.58
N SER A 228 23.08 10.67 -10.46
CA SER A 228 23.21 10.99 -11.89
C SER A 228 22.83 12.44 -12.23
N GLY A 229 22.40 13.25 -11.25
CA GLY A 229 21.93 14.62 -11.45
C GLY A 229 20.41 14.77 -11.37
N ALA A 230 19.92 15.89 -11.89
CA ALA A 230 18.51 16.26 -11.90
C ALA A 230 17.65 15.26 -12.70
N LEU A 231 16.39 15.10 -12.30
CA LEU A 231 15.47 14.15 -12.92
C LEU A 231 15.00 14.61 -14.31
N TRP A 232 14.80 15.90 -14.48
CA TRP A 232 14.32 16.48 -15.73
C TRP A 232 15.01 17.81 -16.00
N ASP A 233 15.02 18.17 -17.28
CA ASP A 233 15.47 19.47 -17.76
C ASP A 233 14.51 19.94 -18.85
N THR A 234 13.78 21.03 -18.60
CA THR A 234 12.77 21.56 -19.53
C THR A 234 13.38 22.26 -20.75
N SER A 235 14.69 22.53 -20.74
CA SER A 235 15.40 23.08 -21.89
C SER A 235 15.83 22.01 -22.91
N GLU A 236 15.89 20.74 -22.48
CA GLU A 236 16.32 19.62 -23.30
C GLU A 236 15.16 18.98 -24.07
N LYS A 237 15.46 18.48 -25.28
CA LYS A 237 14.44 17.88 -26.17
C LYS A 237 13.81 16.61 -25.59
N ASP A 238 14.60 15.85 -24.84
CA ASP A 238 14.17 14.60 -24.22
C ASP A 238 13.68 14.77 -22.77
N LEU A 239 13.61 16.02 -22.29
CA LEU A 239 13.14 16.40 -20.96
C LEU A 239 13.96 15.81 -19.81
N GLY A 240 15.17 15.29 -20.08
CA GLY A 240 16.12 14.83 -19.06
C GLY A 240 16.03 13.35 -18.65
N LEU A 241 16.73 13.01 -17.56
CA LEU A 241 17.08 11.63 -17.19
C LEU A 241 15.89 10.71 -16.91
N LEU A 242 14.81 11.25 -16.35
CA LEU A 242 13.60 10.47 -16.04
C LEU A 242 13.04 9.83 -17.30
N PHE A 243 12.79 10.64 -18.34
CA PHE A 243 12.20 10.16 -19.58
C PHE A 243 13.18 9.37 -20.43
N GLN A 244 14.48 9.71 -20.41
CA GLN A 244 15.49 8.85 -21.02
C GLN A 244 15.41 7.42 -20.46
N ARG A 245 15.33 7.26 -19.14
CA ARG A 245 15.29 5.93 -18.50
C ARG A 245 13.98 5.18 -18.74
N VAL A 246 12.86 5.89 -18.73
CA VAL A 246 11.53 5.28 -18.99
C VAL A 246 11.43 4.72 -20.41
N HIS A 247 12.03 5.38 -21.40
CA HIS A 247 11.97 4.95 -22.80
C HIS A 247 13.08 3.96 -23.21
N LEU A 248 13.99 3.59 -22.32
CA LEU A 248 14.98 2.54 -22.63
C LEU A 248 14.27 1.20 -22.88
N PRO A 249 14.87 0.28 -23.67
CA PRO A 249 14.37 -1.09 -23.77
C PRO A 249 14.30 -1.77 -22.40
N LEU A 250 13.30 -2.62 -22.17
CA LEU A 250 13.07 -3.31 -20.89
C LEU A 250 14.26 -4.17 -20.43
N GLU A 251 15.08 -4.62 -21.38
CA GLU A 251 16.29 -5.41 -21.15
C GLU A 251 17.45 -4.56 -20.64
N ASN A 252 17.37 -3.24 -20.79
CA ASN A 252 18.43 -2.33 -20.37
C ASN A 252 18.45 -2.21 -18.84
N LYS A 253 19.63 -2.39 -18.22
CA LYS A 253 19.80 -2.27 -16.77
C LYS A 253 19.46 -0.90 -16.19
N LYS A 254 19.47 0.16 -17.02
CA LYS A 254 19.11 1.53 -16.63
C LYS A 254 17.63 1.86 -16.86
N HIS A 255 16.87 0.95 -17.48
CA HIS A 255 15.44 1.13 -17.67
C HIS A 255 14.72 1.23 -16.33
N MET A 256 13.80 2.18 -16.22
CA MET A 256 13.00 2.42 -15.02
C MET A 256 11.52 2.54 -15.39
N PRO A 257 10.60 1.87 -14.66
CA PRO A 257 10.85 0.91 -13.57
C PRO A 257 11.56 -0.37 -14.02
N PRO A 258 12.40 -1.03 -13.20
CA PRO A 258 13.12 -2.23 -13.62
C PRO A 258 12.21 -3.37 -14.10
N LYS A 259 12.73 -4.25 -14.96
CA LYS A 259 12.01 -5.46 -15.41
C LYS A 259 11.44 -6.24 -14.22
N GLY A 260 10.15 -6.59 -14.31
CA GLY A 260 9.41 -7.30 -13.25
C GLY A 260 8.78 -6.40 -12.20
N LYS A 261 8.94 -5.08 -12.29
CA LYS A 261 8.16 -4.10 -11.52
C LYS A 261 7.02 -3.53 -12.36
N PRO A 262 5.95 -3.00 -11.72
CA PRO A 262 4.86 -2.34 -12.44
C PRO A 262 5.42 -1.25 -13.35
N GLN A 263 5.17 -1.38 -14.65
CA GLN A 263 5.61 -0.43 -15.66
C GLN A 263 4.66 0.76 -15.74
N LEU A 264 5.13 1.86 -16.31
CA LEU A 264 4.29 3.00 -16.63
C LEU A 264 3.39 2.66 -17.82
N SER A 265 2.12 3.05 -17.76
CA SER A 265 1.24 3.05 -18.94
C SER A 265 1.55 4.26 -19.84
N GLU A 266 1.12 4.22 -21.09
CA GLU A 266 1.24 5.36 -22.01
C GLU A 266 0.58 6.62 -21.43
N GLU A 267 -0.59 6.49 -20.79
CA GLU A 267 -1.28 7.59 -20.13
C GLU A 267 -0.45 8.17 -18.98
N GLU A 268 0.14 7.32 -18.14
CA GLU A 268 1.02 7.74 -17.04
C GLU A 268 2.26 8.48 -17.57
N ILE A 269 2.86 8.01 -18.67
CA ILE A 269 3.99 8.68 -19.33
C ILE A 269 3.57 10.05 -19.86
N VAL A 270 2.39 10.17 -20.47
CA VAL A 270 1.86 11.44 -20.98
C VAL A 270 1.59 12.43 -19.85
N ILE A 271 1.05 11.99 -18.71
CA ILE A 271 0.84 12.84 -17.52
C ILE A 271 2.18 13.39 -17.03
N LEU A 272 3.17 12.52 -16.82
CA LEU A 272 4.50 12.94 -16.36
C LEU A 272 5.17 13.90 -17.35
N THR A 273 5.13 13.57 -18.64
CA THR A 273 5.75 14.38 -19.71
C THR A 273 5.11 15.75 -19.80
N SER A 274 3.78 15.81 -19.78
CA SER A 274 3.03 17.07 -19.88
C SER A 274 3.26 17.93 -18.64
N TRP A 275 3.31 17.34 -17.45
CA TRP A 275 3.63 18.07 -16.22
C TRP A 275 5.03 18.68 -16.25
N VAL A 276 6.05 17.92 -16.65
CA VAL A 276 7.41 18.46 -16.77
C VAL A 276 7.47 19.57 -17.82
N ARG A 277 6.85 19.39 -19.00
CA ARG A 277 6.78 20.43 -20.03
C ARG A 277 6.08 21.71 -19.57
N SER A 278 5.12 21.57 -18.65
CA SER A 278 4.41 22.71 -18.04
C SER A 278 5.23 23.45 -16.97
N GLY A 279 6.48 23.05 -16.75
CA GLY A 279 7.41 23.65 -15.79
C GLY A 279 7.60 22.86 -14.49
N ALA A 280 7.07 21.64 -14.40
CA ALA A 280 7.12 20.80 -13.20
C ALA A 280 6.60 21.52 -11.93
N ASP A 281 5.52 22.29 -12.07
CA ASP A 281 4.91 23.03 -10.97
C ASP A 281 4.17 22.08 -10.01
N PHE A 282 4.52 22.15 -8.72
CA PHE A 282 3.95 21.33 -7.67
C PHE A 282 2.58 21.80 -7.16
N LYS A 283 2.19 23.04 -7.47
CA LYS A 283 1.00 23.70 -6.90
C LYS A 283 -0.08 24.03 -7.93
N ARG A 284 0.24 23.94 -9.22
CA ARG A 284 -0.69 24.29 -10.30
C ARG A 284 -1.99 23.49 -10.25
N LYS A 285 -3.12 24.20 -10.26
CA LYS A 285 -4.45 23.59 -10.34
C LYS A 285 -4.82 23.24 -11.79
N VAL A 286 -5.63 22.22 -11.97
CA VAL A 286 -6.15 21.81 -13.28
C VAL A 286 -6.98 22.93 -13.93
N LYS A 287 -7.74 23.69 -13.16
CA LYS A 287 -8.51 24.86 -13.64
C LYS A 287 -7.65 25.96 -14.28
N GLU A 288 -6.39 26.07 -13.85
CA GLU A 288 -5.44 27.07 -14.37
C GLU A 288 -4.81 26.65 -15.71
N LEU A 289 -5.15 25.46 -16.21
CA LEU A 289 -4.73 24.97 -17.51
C LEU A 289 -5.74 25.39 -18.59
N PRO A 290 -5.28 25.69 -19.82
CA PRO A 290 -6.16 25.92 -20.97
C PRO A 290 -7.15 24.77 -21.20
N ASP A 291 -8.35 25.05 -21.72
CA ASP A 291 -9.39 24.03 -21.94
C ASP A 291 -8.94 22.87 -22.84
N ARG A 292 -8.00 23.13 -23.76
CA ARG A 292 -7.43 22.13 -24.68
C ARG A 292 -6.12 21.51 -24.20
N ASP A 293 -5.70 21.79 -22.98
CA ASP A 293 -4.48 21.23 -22.41
C ASP A 293 -4.62 19.73 -22.16
N THR A 294 -3.58 18.97 -22.50
CA THR A 294 -3.57 17.50 -22.35
C THR A 294 -3.81 17.07 -20.91
N LEU A 295 -3.22 17.75 -19.93
CA LEU A 295 -3.42 17.43 -18.52
C LEU A 295 -4.86 17.70 -18.08
N ARG A 296 -5.50 18.74 -18.61
CA ARG A 296 -6.90 19.04 -18.27
C ARG A 296 -7.88 18.04 -18.88
N VAL A 297 -7.62 17.60 -20.11
CA VAL A 297 -8.41 16.54 -20.77
C VAL A 297 -8.28 15.22 -20.01
N LEU A 298 -7.07 14.84 -19.60
CA LEU A 298 -6.83 13.64 -18.79
C LEU A 298 -7.41 13.76 -17.38
N ALA A 299 -7.37 14.94 -16.78
CA ALA A 299 -7.98 15.18 -15.47
C ALA A 299 -9.51 14.97 -15.51
N ALA A 300 -10.17 15.34 -16.61
CA ALA A 300 -11.63 15.20 -16.75
C ALA A 300 -12.12 13.73 -16.78
N SER A 301 -11.24 12.76 -17.11
CA SER A 301 -11.57 11.34 -16.97
C SER A 301 -11.21 10.76 -15.59
N LEU A 302 -10.38 11.45 -14.81
CA LEU A 302 -9.90 11.00 -13.50
C LEU A 302 -10.69 11.59 -12.33
N PHE A 303 -11.26 12.78 -12.48
CA PHE A 303 -11.95 13.51 -11.42
C PHE A 303 -13.39 13.86 -11.77
N SER A 304 -14.25 13.89 -10.75
CA SER A 304 -15.64 14.28 -10.88
C SER A 304 -15.79 15.78 -11.17
N THR A 305 -16.72 16.14 -12.05
CA THR A 305 -17.05 17.53 -12.41
C THR A 305 -18.15 18.15 -11.56
N ILE A 306 -18.84 17.34 -10.74
CA ILE A 306 -19.97 17.77 -9.92
C ILE A 306 -19.60 17.55 -8.46
N GLU A 307 -19.91 18.53 -7.61
CA GLU A 307 -20.01 18.41 -6.14
C GLU A 307 -21.15 17.45 -5.74
N THR A 308 -21.20 16.26 -6.32
CA THR A 308 -22.02 15.20 -5.73
C THR A 308 -21.12 14.51 -4.73
N ASP A 309 -21.39 14.72 -3.43
CA ASP A 309 -21.40 13.68 -2.38
C ASP A 309 -21.28 14.23 -0.95
N ASN A 310 -21.64 15.50 -0.69
CA ASN A 310 -21.88 15.96 0.68
C ASN A 310 -23.07 16.94 0.78
N TYR A 311 -24.26 16.40 0.56
CA TYR A 311 -25.50 17.15 0.81
C TYR A 311 -25.84 17.09 2.29
N ALA A 312 -26.06 18.25 2.92
CA ALA A 312 -26.44 18.33 4.34
C ALA A 312 -27.88 17.84 4.62
N PHE A 313 -28.65 17.53 3.58
CA PHE A 313 -30.04 17.09 3.66
C PHE A 313 -30.18 15.57 3.50
N LYS A 314 -31.20 15.00 4.16
CA LYS A 314 -31.55 13.57 4.01
C LYS A 314 -32.16 13.31 2.63
N ALA A 315 -31.94 12.10 2.10
CA ALA A 315 -32.59 11.63 0.88
C ALA A 315 -34.12 11.73 0.98
N ALA A 316 -34.77 12.00 -0.16
CA ALA A 316 -36.22 12.05 -0.24
C ALA A 316 -36.85 10.66 0.00
N ASP A 317 -38.10 10.63 0.43
CA ASP A 317 -38.86 9.40 0.62
C ASP A 317 -39.06 8.68 -0.71
N GLU A 318 -38.54 7.44 -0.83
CA GLU A 318 -38.64 6.62 -2.04
C GLU A 318 -40.08 6.40 -2.50
N SER A 319 -41.04 6.35 -1.56
CA SER A 319 -42.46 6.18 -1.89
C SER A 319 -43.03 7.40 -2.59
N LEU A 320 -42.57 8.60 -2.20
CA LEU A 320 -42.99 9.87 -2.78
C LEU A 320 -42.33 10.09 -4.13
N VAL A 321 -41.03 9.75 -4.27
CA VAL A 321 -40.33 9.76 -5.56
C VAL A 321 -41.02 8.84 -6.56
N LYS A 322 -41.36 7.59 -6.18
CA LYS A 322 -42.07 6.65 -7.06
C LYS A 322 -43.47 7.14 -7.45
N LYS A 323 -44.17 7.82 -6.54
CA LYS A 323 -45.52 8.36 -6.80
C LYS A 323 -45.49 9.51 -7.80
N LEU A 324 -44.51 10.40 -7.69
CA LEU A 324 -44.38 11.57 -8.55
C LEU A 324 -43.67 11.27 -9.87
N ASN A 325 -42.93 10.16 -9.94
CA ASN A 325 -42.34 9.68 -11.18
C ASN A 325 -43.45 9.16 -12.11
N THR A 326 -43.71 9.90 -13.18
CA THR A 326 -44.73 9.59 -14.19
C THR A 326 -44.07 9.65 -15.57
N PRO A 327 -44.70 9.08 -16.62
CA PRO A 327 -44.15 9.16 -17.99
C PRO A 327 -43.89 10.58 -18.52
N TYR A 328 -44.39 11.61 -17.82
CA TYR A 328 -44.28 13.02 -18.18
C TYR A 328 -43.52 13.86 -17.12
N CYS A 329 -43.04 13.23 -16.04
CA CYS A 329 -42.24 13.84 -14.99
C CYS A 329 -41.29 12.77 -14.46
N VAL A 330 -40.04 12.82 -14.90
CA VAL A 330 -39.01 11.86 -14.50
C VAL A 330 -38.20 12.47 -13.38
N ILE A 331 -38.11 11.74 -12.27
CA ILE A 331 -37.30 12.12 -11.11
C ILE A 331 -36.19 11.10 -10.99
N THR A 332 -34.94 11.53 -11.15
CA THR A 332 -33.75 10.69 -11.06
C THR A 332 -32.75 11.30 -10.08
N PRO A 333 -31.97 10.48 -9.36
CA PRO A 333 -30.87 11.00 -8.58
C PRO A 333 -29.80 11.59 -9.52
N LEU A 334 -29.13 12.67 -9.09
CA LEU A 334 -28.07 13.33 -9.89
C LEU A 334 -26.90 12.37 -10.20
N SER A 335 -26.62 11.43 -9.30
CA SER A 335 -25.60 10.39 -9.43
C SER A 335 -26.01 9.13 -8.65
N ALA A 336 -25.34 8.01 -8.88
CA ALA A 336 -25.66 6.75 -8.21
C ALA A 336 -25.46 6.88 -6.69
N GLY A 337 -26.55 6.84 -5.91
CA GLY A 337 -26.53 6.95 -4.45
C GLY A 337 -26.66 8.37 -3.90
N SER A 338 -26.81 9.39 -4.76
CA SER A 338 -26.97 10.78 -4.32
C SER A 338 -28.37 11.06 -3.76
N PRO A 339 -28.49 11.77 -2.62
CA PRO A 339 -29.77 12.24 -2.08
C PRO A 339 -30.37 13.40 -2.90
N ALA A 340 -29.61 14.02 -3.80
CA ALA A 340 -30.06 15.10 -4.65
C ALA A 340 -30.75 14.58 -5.92
N LEU A 341 -31.84 15.23 -6.29
CA LEU A 341 -32.76 14.85 -7.36
C LEU A 341 -32.73 15.85 -8.52
N ASN A 342 -32.75 15.30 -9.73
CA ASN A 342 -33.00 15.98 -10.97
C ASN A 342 -34.43 15.67 -11.41
N VAL A 343 -35.18 16.71 -11.77
CA VAL A 343 -36.58 16.60 -12.19
C VAL A 343 -36.72 17.11 -13.62
N GLU A 344 -37.20 16.25 -14.50
CA GLU A 344 -37.40 16.56 -15.92
C GLU A 344 -38.86 16.40 -16.31
N PHE A 345 -39.47 17.47 -16.81
CA PHE A 345 -40.83 17.43 -17.35
C PHE A 345 -40.83 17.23 -18.85
N PHE A 346 -41.71 16.34 -19.32
CA PHE A 346 -41.87 16.02 -20.73
C PHE A 346 -43.31 16.28 -21.18
N SER A 347 -43.45 16.74 -22.43
CA SER A 347 -44.72 17.00 -23.11
C SER A 347 -45.53 18.18 -22.54
N ALA A 348 -45.48 19.32 -23.23
CA ALA A 348 -46.22 20.54 -22.90
C ALA A 348 -47.75 20.33 -22.82
N SER A 349 -48.32 19.39 -23.59
CA SER A 349 -49.77 19.13 -23.62
C SER A 349 -50.28 18.32 -22.42
N LYS A 350 -49.38 17.71 -21.65
CA LYS A 350 -49.69 16.92 -20.44
C LYS A 350 -49.08 17.54 -19.18
N PHE A 351 -48.47 18.71 -19.31
CA PHE A 351 -47.93 19.48 -18.20
C PHE A 351 -49.06 20.10 -17.39
N ASP A 352 -49.00 19.95 -16.08
CA ASP A 352 -49.92 20.55 -15.13
C ASP A 352 -49.09 21.23 -14.02
N VAL A 353 -49.39 22.49 -13.75
CA VAL A 353 -48.76 23.31 -12.72
C VAL A 353 -48.97 22.74 -11.32
N SER A 354 -50.06 21.99 -11.10
CA SER A 354 -50.31 21.30 -9.83
C SER A 354 -49.15 20.37 -9.43
N LYS A 355 -48.47 19.76 -10.41
CA LYS A 355 -47.31 18.89 -10.18
C LYS A 355 -46.07 19.63 -9.67
N LEU A 356 -45.92 20.92 -9.98
CA LEU A 356 -44.84 21.73 -9.39
C LEU A 356 -45.06 21.92 -7.89
N LYS A 357 -46.32 22.05 -7.46
CA LYS A 357 -46.66 22.17 -6.03
C LYS A 357 -46.37 20.88 -5.27
N ASP A 358 -46.54 19.72 -5.91
CA ASP A 358 -46.21 18.43 -5.33
C ASP A 358 -44.69 18.27 -5.07
N LEU A 359 -43.84 18.95 -5.86
CA LEU A 359 -42.39 18.94 -5.69
C LEU A 359 -41.92 19.79 -4.50
N LEU A 360 -42.76 20.69 -3.97
CA LEU A 360 -42.41 21.49 -2.78
C LEU A 360 -42.13 20.62 -1.55
N ALA A 361 -42.70 19.41 -1.49
CA ALA A 361 -42.43 18.43 -0.44
C ALA A 361 -40.98 17.89 -0.46
N MET A 362 -40.25 18.06 -1.57
CA MET A 362 -38.85 17.65 -1.76
C MET A 362 -37.96 18.82 -2.21
N LYS A 363 -38.35 20.06 -1.92
CA LYS A 363 -37.63 21.26 -2.39
C LYS A 363 -36.15 21.28 -2.00
N ASP A 364 -35.80 20.70 -0.85
CA ASP A 364 -34.43 20.70 -0.35
C ASP A 364 -33.56 19.67 -1.10
N GLN A 365 -34.19 18.67 -1.72
CA GLN A 365 -33.53 17.60 -2.46
C GLN A 365 -33.49 17.86 -3.97
N VAL A 366 -34.40 18.67 -4.53
CA VAL A 366 -34.44 18.99 -5.97
C VAL A 366 -33.44 20.10 -6.28
N LEU A 367 -32.33 19.76 -6.93
CA LEU A 367 -31.27 20.74 -7.27
C LEU A 367 -31.22 21.10 -8.76
N ALA A 368 -31.82 20.28 -9.60
CA ALA A 368 -31.96 20.55 -11.02
C ALA A 368 -33.41 20.32 -11.44
N LEU A 369 -34.00 21.32 -12.09
CA LEU A 369 -35.37 21.29 -12.59
C LEU A 369 -35.39 21.76 -14.04
N ASN A 370 -35.76 20.86 -14.94
CA ASN A 370 -35.85 21.14 -16.37
C ASN A 370 -37.32 21.30 -16.80
N LEU A 371 -37.70 22.55 -17.09
CA LEU A 371 -39.04 22.94 -17.56
C LEU A 371 -39.02 23.43 -19.01
N ASN A 372 -38.03 23.01 -19.80
CA ASN A 372 -37.85 23.51 -21.15
C ASN A 372 -39.09 23.27 -22.02
N LYS A 373 -39.59 24.34 -22.66
CA LYS A 373 -40.80 24.34 -23.52
C LYS A 373 -42.10 23.97 -22.80
N MET A 374 -42.18 24.07 -21.48
CA MET A 374 -43.43 23.92 -20.73
C MET A 374 -44.27 25.21 -20.77
N PRO A 375 -45.62 25.13 -20.79
CA PRO A 375 -46.51 26.29 -20.84
C PRO A 375 -46.62 26.96 -19.47
N LEU A 376 -45.54 27.59 -19.02
CA LEU A 376 -45.45 28.32 -17.74
C LEU A 376 -45.95 29.76 -17.88
N LYS A 377 -46.57 30.27 -16.82
CA LYS A 377 -46.85 31.70 -16.65
C LYS A 377 -45.87 32.32 -15.64
N ASP A 378 -45.75 33.64 -15.66
CA ASP A 378 -44.85 34.37 -14.74
C ASP A 378 -45.18 34.10 -13.25
N GLU A 379 -46.46 33.86 -12.94
CA GLU A 379 -46.92 33.50 -11.59
C GLU A 379 -46.41 32.12 -11.14
N ASP A 380 -46.22 31.18 -12.08
CA ASP A 380 -45.79 29.81 -11.81
C ASP A 380 -44.30 29.72 -11.50
N LEU A 381 -43.51 30.73 -11.91
CA LEU A 381 -42.08 30.83 -11.60
C LEU A 381 -41.81 31.06 -10.11
N SER A 382 -42.82 31.50 -9.35
CA SER A 382 -42.71 31.64 -7.89
C SER A 382 -42.71 30.30 -7.15
N LEU A 383 -43.07 29.20 -7.83
CA LEU A 383 -43.11 27.83 -7.30
C LEU A 383 -41.83 27.03 -7.57
N VAL A 384 -40.88 27.62 -8.30
CA VAL A 384 -39.65 26.99 -8.82
C VAL A 384 -38.43 27.45 -8.04
#